data_AF-A0A3D5VBK9-F1
#
_entry.id   AF-A0A3D5VBK9-F1
#
_cell.length_a   1.000
_cell.length_b   1.000
_cell.length_c   1.000
_cell.angle_alpha   90.00
_cell.angle_beta   90.00
_cell.angle_gamma   90.00
#
_symmetry.space_group_name_H-M   'P 1'
#
loop_
_entity.id
_entity.type
_entity.pdbx_description
1 polymer ?
#
loop_
_entity_poly.entity_id
_entity_poly.type
_entity_poly.pdbx_seq_one_letter_code
_entity_poly.pdbx_strand_id
1 'polypeptide(L)' 'MNKFDVIVVGAGHAGIEAGLAAARMGAKTLVFVIKLESIGRMSCNPSVGGPAKG' A
#
# COMPACT_ATOMS: atom_id res chain seq x y z
N MET A 1 25.06 1.87 2.12
CA MET A 1 23.72 1.33 1.83
C MET A 1 22.72 2.03 2.74
N ASN A 2 21.62 2.55 2.20
CA ASN A 2 20.58 3.20 2.98
C ASN A 2 19.66 2.13 3.60
N LYS A 3 19.63 2.03 4.93
CA LYS A 3 18.65 1.19 5.63
C LYS A 3 17.26 1.82 5.55
N PHE A 4 16.23 0.98 5.51
CA PHE A 4 14.82 1.31 5.68
C PHE A 4 14.36 0.76 7.02
N ASP A 5 13.44 1.45 7.68
CA ASP A 5 12.84 1.01 8.94
C ASP A 5 11.69 0.03 8.67
N VAL A 6 10.96 0.24 7.57
CA VAL A 6 9.85 -0.60 7.14
C VAL A 6 9.95 -0.86 5.63
N ILE A 7 9.77 -2.12 5.24
CA ILE A 7 9.63 -2.52 3.83
C ILE A 7 8.27 -3.21 3.66
N VAL A 8 7.41 -2.61 2.85
CA VAL A 8 6.12 -3.17 2.45
C VAL A 8 6.27 -3.84 1.08
N VAL A 9 5.97 -5.14 1.01
CA VAL A 9 6.04 -5.90 -0.23
C VAL A 9 4.64 -6.01 -0.82
N GLY A 10 4.41 -5.28 -1.91
CA GLY A 10 3.13 -5.18 -2.60
C GLY A 10 2.44 -3.83 -2.38
N ALA A 11 1.91 -3.25 -3.46
CA ALA A 11 1.19 -1.98 -3.46
C ALA A 11 -0.30 -2.15 -3.80
N GLY A 12 -0.92 -3.22 -3.28
CA GLY A 12 -2.39 -3.37 -3.24
C GLY A 12 -3.00 -2.51 -2.13
N HIS A 13 -4.33 -2.53 -1.96
CA HIS A 13 -5.03 -1.71 -0.97
C HIS A 13 -4.42 -1.78 0.44
N ALA A 14 -4.16 -2.99 0.96
CA ALA A 14 -3.52 -3.18 2.25
C ALA A 14 -2.08 -2.65 2.30
N GLY A 15 -1.31 -2.83 1.23
CA GLY A 15 0.08 -2.37 1.15
C GLY A 15 0.20 -0.85 1.04
N ILE A 16 -0.74 -0.20 0.36
CA ILE A 16 -0.85 1.26 0.31
C ILE A 16 -1.09 1.80 1.71
N GLU A 17 -2.09 1.28 2.45
CA GLU A 17 -2.36 1.72 3.80
C GLU A 17 -1.19 1.46 4.76
N ALA A 18 -0.56 0.29 4.69
CA ALA A 18 0.60 -0.04 5.51
C ALA A 18 1.80 0.88 5.24
N GLY A 19 2.11 1.13 3.96
CA GLY A 19 3.22 1.99 3.56
C GLY A 19 2.98 3.45 3.94
N LEU A 20 1.77 3.94 3.74
CA LEU A 20 1.37 5.29 4.09
C LEU A 20 1.38 5.51 5.61
N ALA A 21 0.88 4.55 6.39
CA ALA A 21 0.90 4.60 7.84
C ALA A 21 2.34 4.65 8.38
N ALA A 22 3.22 3.74 7.92
CA ALA A 22 4.62 3.72 8.34
C ALA A 22 5.35 5.03 8.00
N ALA A 23 5.19 5.53 6.77
CA ALA A 23 5.80 6.79 6.36
C ALA A 23 5.30 7.99 7.18
N ARG A 24 4.00 8.05 7.49
CA ARG A 24 3.39 9.12 8.31
C ARG A 24 3.81 9.07 9.78
N MET A 25 4.20 7.90 10.29
CA MET A 25 4.79 7.75 11.62
C MET A 25 6.29 8.12 11.65
N GLY A 26 6.86 8.59 10.53
CA GLY A 26 8.26 9.01 10.44
C GLY A 26 9.25 7.89 10.11
N ALA A 27 8.76 6.66 9.85
CA ALA A 27 9.61 5.56 9.44
C ALA A 27 10.08 5.74 8.00
N LYS A 28 11.37 5.54 7.75
CA LYS A 28 11.92 5.49 6.40
C LYS A 28 11.41 4.23 5.71
N THR A 29 10.39 4.41 4.88
CA THR A 29 9.57 3.32 4.35
C THR A 29 9.85 3.07 2.87
N LEU A 30 10.01 1.81 2.48
CA LEU A 30 10.02 1.37 1.08
C LEU A 30 8.75 0.58 0.79
N VAL A 31 8.05 0.93 -0.29
CA VAL A 31 6.96 0.10 -0.83
C VAL A 31 7.44 -0.49 -2.16
N PHE A 32 7.53 -1.81 -2.23
CA PHE A 32 7.93 -2.54 -3.43
C PHE A 32 6.70 -3.03 -4.20
N VAL A 33 6.74 -2.94 -5.53
CA VAL A 33 5.70 -3.48 -6.41
C VAL A 33 6.32 -4.04 -7.68
N ILE A 34 5.74 -5.12 -8.21
CA ILE A 34 6.24 -5.78 -9.42
C ILE A 34 5.97 -4.93 -10.67
N LYS A 35 4.85 -4.18 -10.70
CA LYS A 35 4.43 -3.31 -11.79
C LYS A 35 3.83 -2.02 -11.24
N LEU A 36 4.40 -0.87 -11.59
CA LEU A 36 3.94 0.42 -11.08
C LEU A 36 2.49 0.74 -11.51
N GLU A 37 2.06 0.24 -12.67
CA GLU A 37 0.72 0.44 -13.22
C GLU A 37 -0.36 -0.33 -12.45
N SER A 38 0.05 -1.27 -11.59
CA SER A 38 -0.87 -2.09 -10.78
C SER A 38 -1.14 -1.54 -9.38
N ILE A 39 -0.52 -0.42 -9.01
CA ILE A 39 -0.74 0.21 -7.70
C ILE A 39 -2.24 0.54 -7.55
N GLY A 40 -2.85 0.07 -6.48
CA GLY A 40 -4.27 0.36 -6.18
C GLY A 40 -5.27 -0.25 -7.16
N ARG A 41 -4.87 -1.26 -7.96
CA ARG A 41 -5.78 -1.89 -8.92
C ARG A 41 -6.98 -2.53 -8.21
N MET A 42 -8.19 -2.12 -8.60
CA MET A 42 -9.44 -2.79 -8.22
C MET A 42 -9.59 -4.08 -9.05
N SER A 43 -9.28 -5.23 -8.44
CA SER A 43 -9.21 -6.52 -9.15
C SER A 43 -10.57 -7.18 -9.42
N CYS A 44 -11.62 -6.77 -8.72
CA CYS A 44 -12.94 -7.39 -8.80
C CYS A 44 -13.95 -6.49 -9.51
N ASN A 45 -14.37 -5.41 -8.86
CA ASN A 45 -15.34 -4.45 -9.40
C ASN A 45 -14.92 -3.00 -9.12
N PRO A 46 -15.41 -2.01 -9.89
CA PRO A 46 -15.09 -0.61 -9.69
C PRO A 46 -15.94 0.00 -8.57
N SER A 47 -15.88 -0.56 -7.36
CA SER A 47 -16.72 -0.14 -6.24
C SER A 47 -15.97 -0.18 -4.92
N VAL A 48 -16.20 0.84 -4.09
CA VAL A 48 -15.62 0.98 -2.75
C VAL A 48 -16.78 1.18 -1.77
N GLY A 49 -16.73 0.52 -0.60
CA GLY A 49 -17.79 0.59 0.41
C GLY A 49 -18.90 -0.45 0.23
N GLY A 50 -20.04 -0.20 0.90
CA GLY A 50 -21.17 -1.13 1.05
C GLY A 50 -21.45 -1.45 2.52
N PRO A 51 -22.50 -2.24 2.83
CA PRO A 51 -22.82 -2.63 4.19
C PRO A 51 -21.60 -3.33 4.83
N ALA A 52 -21.11 -2.78 5.94
CA ALA A 52 -19.88 -3.18 6.65
C ALA A 52 -18.53 -2.96 5.92
N LYS A 53 -18.49 -2.30 4.76
CA LYS A 53 -17.26 -1.98 4.02
C LYS A 53 -16.88 -0.49 4.08
N GLY A 54 -17.78 0.37 4.59
CA GLY A 54 -17.55 1.80 4.83
C GLY A 54 -17.32 2.07 6.31
#